data_AF-A0A1I8EJ26-F1
#
_entry.id   AF-A0A1I8EJ26-F1
#
_cell.length_a   1.000
_cell.length_b   1.000
_cell.length_c   1.000
_cell.angle_alpha   90.00
_cell.angle_beta   90.00
_cell.angle_gamma   90.00
#
_symmetry.space_group_name_H-M   'P 1'
#
loop_
_entity.id
_entity.type
_entity.pdbx_description
1 polymer ?
#
loop_
_entity_poly.entity_id
_entity_poly.type
_entity_poly.pdbx_seq_one_letter_code
_entity_poly.pdbx_strand_id
1 'polypeptide(L)'
;MDSGVIVDERIDPDVLANLERTYNEQVARGDPSAVAIYSYAHGLIKSNNCNVRKGIKLLEDLLRQEVEDISKRDYVFYLAIAHTRLKEYDRALAYVDILLSAESNNRQALDLKDLIKHRMKKDGIIGMAILGGGIAVIGGLAIAAFAASKR
;
A
#
# COMPACT_ATOMS: atom_id res chain seq x y z
N MET A 1 -8.31 -7.36 13.21
CA MET A 1 -8.75 -7.62 11.82
C MET A 1 -7.70 -8.54 11.23
N ASP A 2 -8.12 -9.66 10.64
CA ASP A 2 -7.19 -10.61 10.03
C ASP A 2 -6.60 -10.02 8.73
N SER A 3 -5.30 -9.77 8.72
CA SER A 3 -4.59 -9.21 7.57
C SER A 3 -4.75 -10.05 6.31
N GLY A 4 -4.97 -11.36 6.44
CA GLY A 4 -5.26 -12.25 5.32
C GLY A 4 -6.54 -11.88 4.60
N VAL A 5 -7.58 -11.50 5.35
CA VAL A 5 -8.87 -11.08 4.80
C VAL A 5 -8.74 -9.78 4.02
N ILE A 6 -7.92 -8.84 4.49
CA ILE A 6 -7.74 -7.53 3.84
C ILE A 6 -6.96 -7.66 2.53
N VAL A 7 -5.91 -8.50 2.49
CA VAL A 7 -5.09 -8.66 1.29
C VAL A 7 -5.86 -9.31 0.15
N ASP A 8 -6.75 -10.27 0.43
CA ASP A 8 -7.51 -10.98 -0.60
C ASP A 8 -8.92 -10.40 -0.83
N GLU A 9 -9.26 -9.31 -0.14
CA GLU A 9 -10.56 -8.65 -0.27
C GLU A 9 -10.81 -8.21 -1.72
N ARG A 10 -12.05 -8.39 -2.19
CA ARG A 10 -12.48 -7.99 -3.52
C ARG A 10 -13.52 -6.88 -3.41
N ILE A 11 -13.38 -5.88 -4.27
CA ILE A 11 -14.36 -4.81 -4.39
C ILE A 11 -15.48 -5.22 -5.34
N ASP A 12 -16.69 -4.79 -5.03
CA ASP A 12 -17.84 -4.91 -5.92
C ASP A 12 -17.61 -4.07 -7.20
N PRO A 13 -17.87 -4.62 -8.41
CA PRO A 13 -17.67 -3.90 -9.67
C PRO A 13 -18.44 -2.57 -9.77
N ASP A 14 -19.66 -2.50 -9.23
CA ASP A 14 -20.48 -1.30 -9.27
C ASP A 14 -19.91 -0.23 -8.34
N VAL A 15 -19.38 -0.64 -7.18
CA VAL A 15 -18.68 0.27 -6.27
C VAL A 15 -17.42 0.83 -6.93
N LEU A 16 -16.63 -0.02 -7.60
CA LEU A 16 -15.44 0.43 -8.33
C LEU A 16 -15.80 1.43 -9.45
N ALA A 17 -16.87 1.15 -10.21
CA ALA A 17 -17.34 2.05 -11.27
C ALA A 17 -17.78 3.41 -10.72
N ASN A 18 -18.42 3.43 -9.54
CA ASN A 18 -18.81 4.67 -8.87
C ASN A 18 -17.60 5.49 -8.39
N LEU A 19 -16.57 4.81 -7.87
CA LEU A 19 -15.30 5.44 -7.47
C LEU A 19 -14.57 6.03 -8.68
N GLU A 20 -14.51 5.27 -9.78
CA GLU A 20 -13.92 5.73 -11.05
C GLU A 20 -14.65 6.94 -11.61
N ARG A 21 -15.98 6.94 -11.59
CA ARG A 21 -16.79 8.09 -12.02
C ARG A 21 -16.47 9.32 -11.19
N THR A 22 -16.50 9.19 -9.86
CA THR A 22 -16.20 10.30 -8.94
C THR A 22 -14.80 10.88 -9.19
N TYR A 23 -13.80 10.01 -9.36
CA TYR A 23 -12.43 10.43 -9.67
C TYR A 23 -12.36 11.18 -11.01
N ASN A 24 -12.94 10.63 -12.07
CA ASN A 24 -12.90 11.24 -13.41
C ASN A 24 -13.67 12.57 -13.48
N GLU A 25 -14.79 12.70 -12.76
CA GLU A 25 -15.54 13.95 -12.68
C GLU A 25 -14.72 15.06 -12.02
N GLN A 26 -13.93 14.73 -10.99
CA GLN A 26 -13.05 15.70 -10.36
C GLN A 26 -11.87 16.07 -11.27
N VAL A 27 -11.25 15.08 -11.92
CA VAL A 27 -10.18 15.32 -12.93
C VAL A 27 -10.67 16.26 -14.04
N ALA A 28 -11.92 16.09 -14.50
CA ALA A 28 -12.50 16.97 -15.51
C ALA A 28 -12.72 18.42 -15.03
N ARG A 29 -12.80 18.64 -13.71
CA ARG A 29 -12.99 19.95 -13.07
C ARG A 29 -11.68 20.59 -12.59
N GLY A 30 -10.56 19.88 -12.65
CA GLY A 30 -9.26 20.32 -12.16
C GLY A 30 -8.52 19.22 -11.40
N ASP A 31 -7.84 19.57 -10.31
CA ASP A 31 -7.13 18.60 -9.49
C ASP A 31 -8.10 17.82 -8.58
N PRO A 32 -8.12 16.49 -8.66
CA PRO A 32 -8.95 15.68 -7.77
C PRO A 32 -8.46 15.74 -6.33
N SER A 33 -9.39 15.66 -5.38
CA SER A 33 -9.04 15.66 -3.96
C SER A 33 -8.28 14.40 -3.58
N ALA A 34 -7.40 14.50 -2.58
CA ALA A 34 -6.64 13.36 -2.10
C ALA A 34 -7.53 12.20 -1.65
N VAL A 35 -8.69 12.53 -1.05
CA VAL A 35 -9.71 11.54 -0.68
C VAL A 35 -10.24 10.78 -1.90
N ALA A 36 -10.58 11.48 -3.00
CA ALA A 36 -11.06 10.83 -4.21
C ALA A 36 -9.99 9.95 -4.87
N ILE A 37 -8.74 10.44 -4.93
CA ILE A 37 -7.60 9.68 -5.43
C ILE A 37 -7.40 8.42 -4.58
N TYR A 38 -7.38 8.56 -3.26
CA TYR A 38 -7.17 7.46 -2.33
C TYR A 38 -8.28 6.41 -2.41
N SER A 39 -9.54 6.82 -2.38
CA SER A 39 -10.68 5.90 -2.47
C SER A 39 -10.66 5.12 -3.79
N TYR A 40 -10.36 5.78 -4.91
CA TYR A 40 -10.23 5.11 -6.20
C TYR A 40 -9.03 4.15 -6.24
N ALA A 41 -7.86 4.58 -5.75
CA ALA A 41 -6.66 3.74 -5.65
C ALA A 41 -6.90 2.49 -4.81
N HIS A 42 -7.56 2.63 -3.67
CA HIS A 42 -7.95 1.52 -2.80
C HIS A 42 -8.90 0.54 -3.51
N GLY A 43 -9.88 1.05 -4.27
CA GLY A 43 -10.75 0.22 -5.10
C GLY A 43 -9.98 -0.54 -6.19
N LEU A 44 -9.04 0.13 -6.87
CA LEU A 44 -8.19 -0.50 -7.89
C LEU A 44 -7.36 -1.65 -7.31
N ILE A 45 -6.76 -1.47 -6.14
CA ILE A 45 -5.97 -2.51 -5.45
C ILE A 45 -6.82 -3.75 -5.15
N LYS A 46 -8.08 -3.56 -4.75
CA LYS A 46 -9.02 -4.64 -4.45
C LYS A 46 -9.64 -5.30 -5.69
N SER A 47 -9.42 -4.77 -6.88
CA SER A 47 -10.00 -5.29 -8.12
C SER A 47 -9.19 -6.45 -8.71
N ASN A 48 -8.47 -6.23 -9.80
CA ASN A 48 -7.67 -7.24 -10.51
C ASN A 48 -6.19 -6.83 -10.57
N ASN A 49 -5.31 -7.75 -10.98
CA ASN A 49 -3.87 -7.51 -10.99
C ASN A 49 -3.43 -6.41 -11.96
N CYS A 50 -4.14 -6.17 -13.07
CA CYS A 50 -3.78 -5.08 -13.99
C CYS A 50 -4.07 -3.70 -13.38
N ASN A 51 -5.16 -3.57 -12.62
CA ASN A 51 -5.56 -2.35 -11.94
C ASN A 51 -4.71 -2.04 -10.70
N VAL A 52 -4.19 -3.06 -10.00
CA VAL A 52 -3.37 -2.86 -8.79
C VAL A 52 -2.18 -1.94 -9.06
N ARG A 53 -1.50 -2.06 -10.22
CA ARG A 53 -0.37 -1.19 -10.58
C ARG A 53 -0.77 0.28 -10.71
N LYS A 54 -1.97 0.56 -11.23
CA LYS A 54 -2.53 1.92 -11.31
C LYS A 54 -2.80 2.45 -9.89
N GLY A 55 -3.38 1.62 -9.02
CA GLY A 55 -3.60 1.98 -7.61
C GLY A 55 -2.32 2.29 -6.85
N ILE A 56 -1.26 1.48 -7.04
CA ILE A 56 0.07 1.73 -6.46
C ILE A 56 0.57 3.12 -6.86
N LYS A 57 0.57 3.43 -8.17
CA LYS A 57 1.05 4.72 -8.66
C LYS A 57 0.29 5.89 -8.02
N LEU A 58 -1.03 5.81 -7.95
CA LEU A 58 -1.85 6.86 -7.33
C LEU A 58 -1.51 7.06 -5.84
N LEU A 59 -1.27 5.98 -5.10
CA LEU A 59 -0.85 6.06 -3.69
C LEU A 59 0.58 6.62 -3.54
N GLU A 60 1.51 6.25 -4.41
CA GLU A 60 2.86 6.79 -4.41
C GLU A 60 2.88 8.29 -4.74
N ASP A 61 2.03 8.73 -5.67
CA ASP A 61 1.89 10.14 -6.01
C ASP A 61 1.29 10.93 -4.83
N LEU A 62 0.27 10.39 -4.15
CA LEU A 62 -0.27 10.97 -2.91
C LEU A 62 0.77 11.03 -1.78
N LEU A 63 1.61 10.01 -1.64
CA LEU A 63 2.63 9.95 -0.58
C LEU A 63 3.69 11.05 -0.73
N ARG A 64 3.94 11.54 -1.95
CA ARG A 64 4.86 12.65 -2.25
C ARG A 64 4.25 14.02 -1.96
N GLN A 65 2.91 14.11 -1.94
CA GLN A 65 2.21 15.35 -1.64
C GLN A 65 2.13 15.56 -0.12
N GLU A 66 2.23 16.81 0.31
CA GLU A 66 1.97 17.19 1.71
C GLU A 66 0.46 17.36 1.91
N VAL A 67 -0.26 16.24 1.95
CA VAL A 67 -1.71 16.22 2.19
C VAL A 67 -1.95 15.85 3.65
N GLU A 68 -2.69 16.69 4.37
CA GLU A 68 -3.03 16.47 5.80
C GLU A 68 -4.26 15.56 5.99
N ASP A 69 -5.11 15.41 4.97
CA ASP A 69 -6.42 14.76 5.09
C ASP A 69 -6.37 13.24 5.36
N ILE A 70 -5.27 12.57 5.02
CA ILE A 70 -5.11 11.12 5.22
C ILE A 70 -3.71 10.85 5.76
N SER A 71 -3.61 9.97 6.75
CA SER A 71 -2.33 9.63 7.35
C SER A 71 -1.42 8.97 6.32
N LYS A 72 -0.19 9.48 6.16
CA LYS A 72 0.83 8.81 5.33
C LYS A 72 1.05 7.34 5.72
N ARG A 73 0.75 6.99 6.98
CA ARG A 73 0.73 5.60 7.48
C ARG A 73 -0.25 4.73 6.69
N ASP A 74 -1.44 5.24 6.39
CA ASP A 74 -2.47 4.50 5.65
C ASP A 74 -1.99 4.24 4.21
N TYR A 75 -1.38 5.22 3.55
CA TYR A 75 -0.80 5.04 2.21
C TYR A 75 0.27 3.94 2.21
N VAL A 76 1.19 3.98 3.16
CA VAL A 76 2.28 3.00 3.30
C VAL A 76 1.71 1.59 3.59
N PHE A 77 0.67 1.50 4.43
CA PHE A 77 0.00 0.22 4.72
C PHE A 77 -0.68 -0.38 3.48
N TYR A 78 -1.41 0.43 2.71
CA TYR A 78 -2.05 -0.05 1.48
C TYR A 78 -1.06 -0.33 0.35
N LEU A 79 0.08 0.35 0.29
CA LEU A 79 1.19 0.00 -0.61
C LEU A 79 1.75 -1.39 -0.26
N ALA A 80 1.95 -1.70 1.02
CA ALA A 80 2.36 -3.04 1.44
C ALA A 80 1.35 -4.12 1.00
N ILE A 81 0.05 -3.86 1.16
CA ILE A 81 -1.02 -4.75 0.71
C ILE A 81 -0.96 -4.94 -0.82
N ALA A 82 -0.85 -3.85 -1.57
CA ALA A 82 -0.84 -3.88 -3.03
C ALA A 82 0.33 -4.70 -3.60
N HIS A 83 1.54 -4.49 -3.06
CA HIS A 83 2.72 -5.29 -3.45
C HIS A 83 2.59 -6.76 -3.03
N THR A 84 1.96 -7.05 -1.89
CA THR A 84 1.67 -8.42 -1.46
C THR A 84 0.76 -9.13 -2.48
N ARG A 85 -0.27 -8.44 -2.98
CA ARG A 85 -1.18 -8.99 -4.01
C ARG A 85 -0.46 -9.28 -5.33
N LEU A 86 0.50 -8.44 -5.70
CA LEU A 86 1.34 -8.66 -6.89
C LEU A 86 2.45 -9.70 -6.68
N LYS A 87 2.55 -10.31 -5.50
CA LYS A 87 3.66 -11.19 -5.09
C LYS A 87 5.04 -10.50 -5.14
N GLU A 88 5.06 -9.17 -5.08
CA GLU A 88 6.27 -8.34 -4.97
C GLU A 88 6.69 -8.25 -3.49
N TYR A 89 6.96 -9.41 -2.88
CA TYR A 89 7.05 -9.55 -1.43
C TYR A 89 8.18 -8.74 -0.78
N ASP A 90 9.32 -8.58 -1.45
CA ASP A 90 10.44 -7.76 -0.94
C ASP A 90 10.02 -6.29 -0.79
N ARG A 91 9.22 -5.78 -1.74
CA ARG A 91 8.67 -4.42 -1.66
C ARG A 91 7.64 -4.31 -0.55
N ALA A 92 6.76 -5.30 -0.44
CA ALA A 92 5.74 -5.33 0.60
C ALA A 92 6.37 -5.30 2.00
N LEU A 93 7.41 -6.11 2.24
CA LEU A 93 8.17 -6.10 3.49
C LEU A 93 8.84 -4.74 3.74
N ALA A 94 9.32 -4.07 2.69
CA ALA A 94 9.92 -2.75 2.82
C ALA A 94 8.95 -1.72 3.40
N TYR A 95 7.73 -1.65 2.86
CA TYR A 95 6.71 -0.75 3.38
C TYR A 95 6.27 -1.11 4.81
N VAL A 96 6.17 -2.41 5.13
CA VAL A 96 5.85 -2.86 6.49
C VAL A 96 6.93 -2.47 7.49
N ASP A 97 8.21 -2.63 7.14
CA ASP A 97 9.32 -2.27 8.03
C ASP A 97 9.38 -0.75 8.27
N ILE A 98 9.00 0.07 7.29
CA ILE A 98 8.85 1.52 7.49
C ILE A 98 7.79 1.82 8.55
N LEU A 99 6.61 1.19 8.48
CA LEU A 99 5.57 1.34 9.49
C LEU A 99 6.05 0.92 10.87
N LEU A 100 6.72 -0.23 10.97
CA LEU A 100 7.21 -0.76 12.25
C LEU A 100 8.39 0.04 12.81
N SER A 101 9.18 0.70 11.96
CA SER A 101 10.24 1.62 12.41
C SER A 101 9.70 2.86 13.10
N ALA A 102 8.49 3.27 12.72
CA ALA A 102 7.78 4.40 13.32
C ALA A 102 6.93 3.97 14.53
N GLU A 103 6.27 2.82 14.41
CA GLU A 103 5.32 2.27 15.38
C GLU A 103 5.60 0.78 15.59
N SER A 104 6.59 0.48 16.44
CA SER A 104 7.05 -0.89 16.68
C SER A 104 5.95 -1.85 17.16
N ASN A 105 4.91 -1.32 17.80
CA ASN A 105 3.80 -2.08 18.36
C ASN A 105 2.54 -2.08 17.48
N ASN A 106 2.65 -1.66 16.21
CA ASN A 106 1.54 -1.67 15.27
C ASN A 106 1.16 -3.12 14.91
N ARG A 107 0.10 -3.62 15.55
CA ARG A 107 -0.39 -5.00 15.35
C ARG A 107 -0.77 -5.29 13.90
N GLN A 108 -1.39 -4.34 13.20
CA GLN A 108 -1.78 -4.54 11.78
C GLN A 108 -0.54 -4.75 10.89
N ALA A 109 0.52 -3.97 11.11
CA ALA A 109 1.77 -4.10 10.37
C ALA A 109 2.51 -5.41 10.72
N LEU A 110 2.50 -5.83 11.99
CA LEU A 110 3.07 -7.12 12.41
C LEU A 110 2.32 -8.30 11.77
N ASP A 111 0.99 -8.30 11.84
CA ASP A 111 0.15 -9.35 11.26
C ASP A 111 0.36 -9.42 9.74
N LEU A 112 0.49 -8.28 9.06
CA LEU A 112 0.79 -8.22 7.63
C LEU A 112 2.20 -8.74 7.31
N LYS A 113 3.21 -8.45 8.16
CA LYS A 113 4.58 -8.99 8.01
C LYS A 113 4.58 -10.51 8.04
N ASP A 114 3.86 -11.10 8.99
CA ASP A 114 3.79 -12.54 9.16
C ASP A 114 3.04 -13.20 8.00
N LEU A 115 1.96 -12.59 7.53
CA LEU A 115 1.25 -13.02 6.33
C LEU A 115 2.16 -13.03 5.09
N ILE A 116 2.92 -11.95 4.86
CA ILE A 116 3.84 -11.86 3.72
C ILE A 116 4.89 -12.98 3.80
N LYS A 117 5.54 -13.16 4.95
CA LYS A 117 6.52 -14.24 5.16
C LYS A 117 5.92 -15.62 4.93
N HIS A 118 4.68 -15.85 5.37
CA HIS A 118 3.98 -17.10 5.14
C HIS A 118 3.73 -17.34 3.65
N ARG A 119 3.25 -16.33 2.91
CA ARG A 119 3.01 -16.43 1.45
C ARG A 119 4.31 -16.63 0.67
N MET A 120 5.39 -15.95 1.05
CA MET A 120 6.72 -16.15 0.48
C MET A 120 7.19 -17.59 0.62
N LYS A 121 7.08 -18.17 1.83
CA LYS A 121 7.43 -19.57 2.08
C LYS A 121 6.58 -20.51 1.22
N LYS A 122 5.27 -20.26 1.13
CA LYS A 122 4.33 -21.07 0.33
C LYS A 122 4.64 -21.01 -1.17
N ASP A 123 5.02 -19.84 -1.67
CA ASP A 123 5.38 -19.61 -3.08
C ASP A 123 6.82 -20.07 -3.39
N GLY A 124 7.56 -20.65 -2.43
CA GLY A 124 8.94 -21.09 -2.61
C GLY A 124 9.94 -19.93 -2.74
N ILE A 125 9.52 -18.71 -2.43
CA ILE A 125 10.34 -17.50 -2.48
C ILE A 125 11.05 -17.39 -1.13
N ILE A 126 12.20 -18.05 -1.03
CA ILE A 126 13.11 -17.89 0.11
C ILE A 126 14.11 -16.80 -0.27
N GLY A 127 13.78 -15.55 0.02
CA GLY A 127 14.72 -14.44 -0.16
C GLY A 127 15.80 -14.47 0.93
N MET A 128 17.08 -14.51 0.54
CA MET A 128 18.22 -14.39 1.47
C MET A 128 18.20 -13.06 2.28
N ALA A 129 17.46 -12.05 1.82
CA ALA A 129 17.34 -10.75 2.49
C ALA A 129 16.54 -10.78 3.82
N ILE A 130 15.73 -11.81 4.06
CA ILE A 130 14.80 -11.85 5.21
C ILE A 130 15.49 -12.28 6.52
N LEU A 131 16.65 -12.94 6.44
CA LEU A 131 17.33 -13.48 7.62
C LEU A 131 18.28 -12.49 8.30
N GLY A 132 18.60 -11.34 7.68
CA GLY A 132 19.76 -10.53 8.10
C GLY A 132 19.59 -9.01 8.12
N GLY A 133 18.37 -8.46 8.17
CA GLY A 133 18.17 -7.01 8.37
C GLY A 133 18.45 -6.13 7.14
N GLY A 134 18.22 -6.63 5.92
CA GLY A 134 18.51 -5.91 4.68
C GLY A 134 17.26 -5.48 3.90
N ILE A 135 16.63 -4.38 4.30
CA ILE A 135 15.71 -3.61 3.43
C ILE A 135 16.31 -2.23 3.15
N ALA A 136 17.53 -2.17 2.64
CA ALA A 136 18.18 -0.89 2.41
C ALA A 136 17.77 -0.22 1.08
N VAL A 137 17.15 -0.93 0.13
CA VAL A 137 17.13 -0.45 -1.27
C VAL A 137 15.74 -0.14 -1.83
N ILE A 138 14.65 -0.77 -1.37
CA ILE A 138 13.36 -0.63 -2.08
C ILE A 138 12.38 0.36 -1.41
N GLY A 139 12.64 0.76 -0.16
CA GLY A 139 11.75 1.67 0.59
C GLY A 139 11.96 3.17 0.39
N GLY A 140 12.89 3.60 -0.47
CA GLY A 140 13.41 4.97 -0.49
C GLY A 140 12.35 6.07 -0.53
N LEU A 141 11.25 5.87 -1.28
CA LEU A 141 10.16 6.84 -1.39
C LEU A 141 9.36 6.95 -0.08
N ALA A 142 8.96 5.82 0.51
CA ALA A 142 8.21 5.82 1.75
C ALA A 142 9.06 6.21 2.95
N ILE A 143 10.35 5.82 2.98
CA ILE A 143 11.28 6.26 4.02
C ILE A 143 11.41 7.79 4.00
N ALA A 144 11.60 8.39 2.82
CA ALA A 144 11.70 9.84 2.69
C ALA A 144 10.41 10.55 3.13
N ALA A 145 9.24 10.05 2.68
CA ALA A 145 7.95 10.62 3.05
C ALA A 145 7.66 10.52 4.56
N PHE A 146 8.04 9.40 5.19
CA PHE A 146 7.86 9.18 6.63
C PHE A 146 8.82 10.04 7.46
N ALA A 147 10.08 10.17 7.03
CA ALA A 147 11.06 11.03 7.68
C ALA A 147 10.67 12.51 7.60
N ALA A 148 10.10 12.96 6.48
CA ALA A 148 9.59 14.32 6.33
C ALA A 148 8.37 14.60 7.23
N SER A 149 7.52 13.60 7.48
CA SER A 149 6.34 13.73 8.34
C SER A 149 6.64 13.76 9.85
N LYS A 150 7.87 13.43 10.26
CA LYS A 150 8.31 13.41 11.66
C LYS A 150 9.00 14.71 12.09
N ARG A 151 9.08 15.70 11.19
CA ARG A 151 9.63 17.05 11.47
C ARG A 151 8.54 18.00 11.89
#